data_AF-A0A392S843-F1
#
_entry.id   AF-A0A392S843-F1
#
_cell.length_a   1.000
_cell.length_b   1.000
_cell.length_c   1.000
_cell.angle_alpha   90.00
_cell.angle_beta   90.00
_cell.angle_gamma   90.00
#
_symmetry.space_group_name_H-M   'P 1'
#
loop_
_entity.id
_entity.type
_entity.pdbx_description
1 polymer ?
#
loop_
_entity_poly.entity_id
_entity_poly.type
_entity_poly.pdbx_seq_one_letter_code
_entity_poly.pdbx_strand_id
1 'polypeptide(L)'
;MIVGSEMVQQTTDKVKQIRARLKVTQDRQKSHADKRRKPLEFEAGDHVFLRVAPTTGVGRALKAKKLTTKFIGPYQITERIGK
;
A
#
# COMPACT_ATOMS: atom_id res chain seq x y z
N MET A 1 35.89 -38.30 13.26
CA MET A 1 35.12 -37.71 12.13
C MET A 1 34.12 -36.68 12.67
N ILE A 2 34.60 -35.66 13.41
CA ILE A 2 33.74 -34.76 14.21
C ILE A 2 33.65 -33.35 13.57
N VAL A 3 34.71 -32.92 12.89
CA VAL A 3 34.87 -31.57 12.30
C VAL A 3 33.77 -31.21 11.29
N GLY A 4 33.28 -32.18 10.51
CA GLY A 4 32.22 -31.93 9.52
C GLY A 4 30.85 -31.64 10.15
N SER A 5 30.52 -32.28 11.28
CA SER A 5 29.23 -32.11 11.95
C SER A 5 29.08 -30.71 12.57
N GLU A 6 30.17 -30.21 13.14
CA GLU A 6 30.24 -28.91 13.78
C GLU A 6 30.08 -27.77 12.76
N MET A 7 30.72 -27.88 11.59
CA MET A 7 30.52 -26.93 10.50
C MET A 7 29.07 -26.93 10.00
N VAL A 8 28.45 -28.10 9.85
CA VAL A 8 27.05 -28.21 9.41
C VAL A 8 26.11 -27.53 10.42
N GLN A 9 26.31 -27.73 11.72
CA GLN A 9 25.52 -27.05 12.76
C GLN A 9 25.69 -25.54 12.72
N GLN A 10 26.92 -25.04 12.67
CA GLN A 10 27.21 -23.61 12.56
C GLN A 10 26.55 -22.97 11.32
N THR A 11 26.56 -23.69 10.20
CA THR A 11 25.95 -23.21 8.95
C THR A 11 24.42 -23.20 9.08
N THR A 12 23.84 -24.23 9.69
CA THR A 12 22.40 -24.33 9.94
C THR A 12 21.89 -23.20 10.83
N ASP A 13 22.64 -22.84 11.86
CA ASP A 13 22.27 -21.76 12.78
C ASP A 13 22.37 -20.38 12.11
N LYS A 14 23.38 -20.16 11.27
CA LYS A 14 23.47 -18.96 10.44
C LYS A 14 22.30 -18.84 9.47
N VAL A 15 21.89 -19.94 8.82
CA VAL A 15 20.73 -19.95 7.92
C VAL A 15 19.43 -19.63 8.68
N LYS A 16 19.24 -20.20 9.88
CA LYS A 16 18.10 -19.86 10.75
C LYS A 16 18.08 -18.37 11.10
N GLN A 17 19.24 -17.81 11.45
CA GLN A 17 19.36 -16.39 11.79
C GLN A 17 19.01 -15.47 10.61
N ILE A 18 19.47 -15.81 9.40
CA ILE A 18 19.14 -15.06 8.17
C ILE A 18 17.64 -15.11 7.90
N ARG A 19 17.01 -16.28 7.99
CA ARG A 19 15.55 -16.43 7.80
C ARG A 19 14.75 -15.61 8.81
N ALA A 20 15.17 -15.60 10.08
CA ALA A 20 14.52 -14.80 11.12
C ALA A 20 14.61 -13.30 10.81
N ARG A 21 15.79 -12.80 10.42
CA ARG A 21 15.99 -11.39 10.05
C ARG A 21 15.18 -10.98 8.82
N LEU A 22 15.12 -11.85 7.80
CA LEU A 22 14.30 -11.62 6.60
C LEU A 22 12.81 -11.52 6.95
N LYS A 23 12.30 -12.43 7.79
CA LYS A 23 10.90 -12.41 8.22
C LYS A 23 10.54 -11.12 8.97
N VAL A 24 11.37 -10.72 9.93
CA VAL A 24 11.18 -9.45 10.68
C VAL A 24 11.16 -8.25 9.73
N THR A 25 12.01 -8.25 8.69
CA THR A 25 12.06 -7.17 7.72
C THR A 25 10.79 -7.12 6.85
N GLN A 26 10.32 -8.28 6.38
CA GLN A 26 9.07 -8.40 5.63
C GLN A 26 7.86 -7.97 6.47
N ASP A 27 7.78 -8.42 7.72
CA ASP A 27 6.69 -8.07 8.64
C ASP A 27 6.68 -6.55 8.93
N ARG A 28 7.86 -5.93 9.07
CA ARG A 28 8.00 -4.47 9.22
C ARG A 28 7.54 -3.73 7.97
N GLN A 29 7.95 -4.17 6.78
CA GLN A 29 7.50 -3.58 5.51
C GLN A 29 5.99 -3.69 5.34
N LYS A 30 5.43 -4.87 5.62
CA LYS A 30 3.99 -5.13 5.60
C LYS A 30 3.25 -4.22 6.58
N SER A 31 3.72 -4.13 7.82
CA SER A 31 3.16 -3.22 8.83
C SER A 31 3.20 -1.76 8.35
N HIS A 32 4.30 -1.28 7.77
CA HIS A 32 4.38 0.07 7.21
C HIS A 32 3.40 0.30 6.05
N ALA A 33 3.28 -0.66 5.14
CA ALA A 33 2.33 -0.58 4.03
C ALA A 33 0.88 -0.60 4.53
N ASP A 34 0.56 -1.48 5.48
CA ASP A 34 -0.80 -1.71 5.96
C ASP A 34 -1.26 -0.62 6.95
N LYS A 35 -0.36 0.02 7.70
CA LYS A 35 -0.68 1.09 8.65
C LYS A 35 -1.36 2.32 8.01
N ARG A 36 -1.21 2.50 6.68
CA ARG A 36 -1.89 3.55 5.89
C ARG A 36 -2.99 3.00 4.97
N ARG A 37 -3.15 1.68 4.88
CA ARG A 37 -4.24 1.01 4.15
C ARG A 37 -5.42 0.74 5.10
N LYS A 38 -5.90 1.77 5.80
CA LYS A 38 -7.27 1.68 6.31
C LYS A 38 -8.18 1.61 5.09
N PRO A 39 -9.18 0.71 5.05
CA PRO A 39 -10.31 0.94 4.15
C PRO A 39 -10.84 2.33 4.53
N LEU A 40 -10.69 3.29 3.61
CA LEU A 40 -11.23 4.62 3.80
C LEU A 40 -12.73 4.48 3.54
N GLU A 41 -13.46 4.15 4.59
CA GLU A 41 -14.91 4.15 4.59
C GLU A 41 -15.37 5.58 4.85
N PHE A 42 -16.33 6.02 4.04
CA PHE A 42 -16.95 7.32 4.18
C PHE A 42 -18.41 7.12 4.56
N GLU A 43 -18.92 8.05 5.36
CA GLU A 43 -20.33 8.09 5.74
C GLU A 43 -21.08 9.20 5.00
N ALA A 44 -22.41 9.10 4.98
CA ALA A 44 -23.24 10.18 4.48
C ALA A 44 -23.01 11.42 5.37
N GLY A 45 -22.72 12.56 4.75
CA GLY A 45 -22.33 13.80 5.44
C GLY A 45 -20.84 14.13 5.38
N ASP A 46 -19.96 13.16 5.10
CA ASP A 46 -18.53 13.43 4.92
C ASP A 46 -18.27 14.24 3.64
N HIS A 47 -17.20 15.06 3.68
CA HIS A 47 -16.74 15.82 2.54
C HIS A 47 -15.51 15.17 1.90
N VAL A 48 -15.59 14.88 0.59
CA VAL A 48 -14.54 14.19 -0.16
C VAL A 48 -14.14 14.96 -1.41
N PHE A 49 -12.91 14.75 -1.85
CA PHE A 49 -12.41 15.28 -3.11
C PHE A 49 -12.43 14.22 -4.21
N LEU A 50 -12.95 14.55 -5.39
CA LEU A 50 -13.01 13.62 -6.53
C LEU A 50 -11.68 13.62 -7.29
N ARG A 51 -11.07 12.44 -7.46
CA ARG A 51 -9.82 12.30 -8.22
C ARG A 51 -10.09 12.46 -9.72
N VAL A 52 -9.35 13.36 -10.37
CA VAL A 52 -9.45 13.57 -11.81
C VAL A 52 -8.63 12.52 -12.54
N ALA A 53 -9.28 11.70 -13.36
CA ALA A 53 -8.58 10.88 -14.33
C ALA A 53 -8.26 11.74 -15.57
N PRO A 54 -7.06 11.64 -16.15
CA PRO A 54 -6.69 12.42 -17.34
C PRO A 54 -7.52 12.02 -18.59
N THR A 55 -8.20 10.89 -18.57
CA THR A 55 -8.81 10.23 -19.74
C THR A 55 -10.19 9.63 -19.45
N THR A 56 -11.16 10.42 -18.98
CA THR A 56 -12.53 9.90 -18.78
C THR A 56 -13.55 10.63 -19.63
N GLY A 57 -13.69 10.13 -20.86
CA GLY A 57 -14.76 10.40 -21.81
C GLY A 57 -14.33 10.02 -23.23
N VAL A 58 -15.17 9.27 -23.96
CA VAL A 58 -15.05 9.17 -25.43
C VAL A 58 -15.16 10.60 -25.97
N GLY A 59 -14.05 11.14 -26.50
CA GLY A 59 -13.98 12.50 -27.04
C GLY A 59 -13.64 13.63 -26.07
N ARG A 60 -13.26 13.38 -24.80
CA ARG A 60 -12.81 14.44 -23.88
C ARG A 60 -11.43 14.14 -23.29
N ALA A 61 -10.39 14.65 -23.93
CA ALA A 61 -9.11 14.87 -23.29
C ALA A 61 -9.19 16.18 -22.48
N LEU A 62 -9.08 16.11 -21.16
CA LEU A 62 -8.70 17.30 -20.40
C LEU A 62 -7.29 17.65 -20.88
N LYS A 63 -7.12 18.74 -21.66
CA LYS A 63 -5.78 19.18 -22.06
C LYS A 63 -4.95 19.34 -20.79
N ALA A 64 -4.02 18.42 -20.57
CA ALA A 64 -3.16 18.41 -19.41
C ALA A 64 -2.27 19.66 -19.49
N LYS A 65 -2.72 20.77 -18.91
CA LYS A 65 -1.81 21.86 -18.56
C LYS A 65 -0.93 21.33 -17.43
N LYS A 66 0.36 21.65 -17.49
CA LYS A 66 1.42 21.08 -16.61
C LYS A 66 1.10 21.14 -15.11
N LEU A 67 0.17 22.02 -14.69
CA LEU A 67 -0.32 22.21 -13.33
C LEU A 67 -1.85 21.98 -13.21
N THR A 68 -2.36 20.86 -13.72
CA THR A 68 -3.77 20.49 -13.47
C THR A 68 -3.96 19.95 -12.06
N THR A 69 -5.04 20.36 -11.39
CA THR A 69 -5.38 19.86 -10.07
C THR A 69 -5.75 18.38 -10.16
N LYS A 70 -5.11 17.55 -9.33
CA LYS A 70 -5.38 16.10 -9.27
C LYS A 70 -6.77 15.77 -8.68
N PHE A 71 -7.37 16.74 -8.01
CA PHE A 71 -8.61 16.60 -7.25
C PHE A 71 -9.54 17.79 -7.52
N ILE A 72 -10.84 17.53 -7.62
CA ILE A 72 -11.90 18.54 -7.73
C ILE A 72 -12.61 18.59 -6.37
N GLY A 73 -12.84 19.83 -5.89
CA GLY A 73 -13.82 20.31 -4.89
C GLY A 73 -14.19 19.42 -3.69
N PRO A 74 -14.55 20.00 -2.53
CA PRO A 74 -15.19 19.22 -1.48
C PRO A 74 -16.65 18.93 -1.88
N TYR A 75 -16.99 17.66 -2.00
CA TYR A 75 -18.35 17.17 -2.24
C TYR A 75 -18.86 16.45 -1.00
N GLN A 76 -20.08 16.77 -0.58
CA GLN A 76 -20.75 16.03 0.48
C GLN A 76 -21.30 14.70 -0.08
N ILE A 77 -21.06 13.61 0.65
CA ILE A 77 -21.66 12.31 0.33
C ILE A 77 -23.11 12.32 0.80
N THR A 78 -24.04 12.09 -0.14
CA THR A 78 -25.49 12.04 0.15
C THR A 78 -25.92 10.67 0.64
N GLU A 79 -25.40 9.60 0.04
CA GLU A 79 -25.73 8.22 0.39
C GLU A 79 -24.56 7.28 0.07
N ARG A 80 -24.42 6.20 0.85
CA ARG A 80 -23.46 5.11 0.58
C ARG A 80 -24.19 3.98 -0.14
N ILE A 81 -23.68 3.61 -1.31
CA ILE A 81 -24.19 2.47 -2.08
C ILE A 81 -23.26 1.27 -1.85
N GLY A 82 -23.80 0.19 -1.28
CA GLY A 82 -23.04 -1.03 -0.97
C GLY A 82 -22.36 -1.06 0.41
N LYS A 83 -21.60 -2.13 0.69
CA LYS A 83 -20.71 -2.28 1.85
C LYS A 83 -19.26 -2.13 1.41
#